data_AF-A0A7W0QBF7-F1
#
_entry.id   AF-A0A7W0QBF7-F1
#
_cell.length_a   1.000
_cell.length_b   1.000
_cell.length_c   1.000
_cell.angle_alpha   90.00
_cell.angle_beta   90.00
_cell.angle_gamma   90.00
#
_symmetry.space_group_name_H-M   'P 1'
#
loop_
_entity.id
_entity.type
_entity.pdbx_description
1 polymer ?
#
loop_
_entity_poly.entity_id
_entity_poly.type
_entity_poly.pdbx_seq_one_letter_code
_entity_poly.pdbx_strand_id
1 'polypeptide(L)'
;MLGCNAPADPPVVIDLGGLREGAITRGFEVDGTREVRIVGADGVIVEAWVEGGVLDGVTDAQRARGASESWRVPAPVPGDGDGDGELELAVLASGPVELTVWARGAVLDPVTRGRSLAWLDGTLLDDPTLVSFARVMAAISEDRHGGRLLDRWFRAFAAGPGAGRATFVQFLDDIAVAHGADPAAWDLGALPFKVTGVHDRIDLAGAGHCGELRVSIASTHPTFSPVHLIFLFRQPAGADDVTPDGIVHCRGTARAWARLSELAPEAFRAAAGAIVDAALVPERFLLAESVELSISPWQWRQWQPDGGGGLANPPLFQTIDVARVNAPGPTRDAFLSAVATHADAIAARTWTVPAGFRALTAEVQPSAVAPLVDLGDLAGSPQLPRALGMIGCPRCHTDDADFLHTGLDRQPSPFYDRELDARAHRLDALGRGEWPAPVTFGPLQPL
;
A
#
# COMPACT_ATOMS: atom_id res chain seq x y z
N MET A 1 42.73 -38.15 -29.12
CA MET A 1 41.42 -38.15 -29.80
C MET A 1 40.89 -36.72 -29.70
N LEU A 2 40.68 -36.05 -30.82
CA LEU A 2 39.92 -34.80 -30.83
C LEU A 2 38.45 -35.17 -30.76
N GLY A 3 37.76 -34.73 -29.71
CA GLY A 3 36.31 -34.93 -29.61
C GLY A 3 35.62 -34.20 -30.75
N CYS A 4 34.83 -34.91 -31.54
CA CYS A 4 33.89 -34.26 -32.45
C CYS A 4 32.79 -33.68 -31.56
N ASN A 5 32.80 -32.37 -31.34
CA ASN A 5 31.64 -31.69 -30.78
C ASN A 5 30.46 -32.01 -31.70
N ALA A 6 29.42 -32.64 -31.15
CA ALA A 6 28.14 -32.72 -31.85
C ALA A 6 27.69 -31.28 -32.17
N PRO A 7 27.04 -31.04 -33.33
CA PRO A 7 26.47 -29.74 -33.60
C PRO A 7 25.52 -29.38 -32.45
N ALA A 8 25.68 -28.19 -31.89
CA ALA A 8 24.75 -27.69 -30.88
C ALA A 8 23.35 -27.65 -31.51
N ASP A 9 22.39 -28.18 -30.77
CA ASP A 9 21.00 -28.22 -31.16
C ASP A 9 20.46 -26.79 -31.37
N PRO A 10 19.64 -26.51 -32.39
CA PRO A 10 19.19 -25.14 -32.68
C PRO A 10 18.37 -24.57 -31.51
N PRO A 11 18.46 -23.25 -31.23
CA PRO A 11 17.75 -22.64 -30.12
C PRO A 11 16.23 -22.80 -30.27
N VAL A 12 15.54 -23.00 -29.15
CA VAL A 12 14.07 -23.02 -29.13
C VAL A 12 13.56 -21.59 -29.30
N VAL A 13 12.83 -21.31 -30.37
CA VAL A 13 12.24 -19.98 -30.59
C VAL A 13 10.83 -19.93 -29.99
N ILE A 14 10.56 -18.95 -29.13
CA ILE A 14 9.22 -18.60 -28.68
C ILE A 14 8.89 -17.23 -29.28
N ASP A 15 8.20 -17.24 -30.41
CA ASP A 15 7.72 -16.05 -31.09
C ASP A 15 6.38 -15.60 -30.49
N LEU A 16 6.36 -14.40 -29.91
CA LEU A 16 5.17 -13.78 -29.35
C LEU A 16 4.21 -13.23 -30.42
N GLY A 17 4.59 -13.21 -31.71
CA GLY A 17 3.68 -12.90 -32.82
C GLY A 17 3.07 -11.49 -32.75
N GLY A 18 3.77 -10.54 -32.13
CA GLY A 18 3.26 -9.19 -31.86
C GLY A 18 2.29 -9.09 -30.69
N LEU A 19 2.09 -10.15 -29.90
CA LEU A 19 1.33 -10.09 -28.64
C LEU A 19 1.95 -9.04 -27.71
N ARG A 20 1.15 -8.01 -27.38
CA ARG A 20 1.48 -7.08 -26.30
C ARG A 20 1.05 -7.62 -24.94
N GLU A 21 -0.04 -8.40 -24.89
CA GLU A 21 -0.51 -9.06 -23.67
C GLU A 21 -0.95 -10.49 -23.97
N GLY A 22 -0.59 -11.43 -23.10
CA GLY A 22 -0.96 -12.84 -23.24
C GLY A 22 0.13 -13.78 -22.74
N ALA A 23 -0.03 -15.07 -23.01
CA ALA A 23 0.92 -16.12 -22.67
C ALA A 23 1.10 -17.09 -23.84
N ILE A 24 2.32 -17.61 -24.01
CA ILE A 24 2.62 -18.75 -24.88
C ILE A 24 3.33 -19.81 -24.04
N THR A 25 2.78 -21.02 -24.05
CA THR A 25 3.36 -22.20 -23.39
C THR A 25 3.90 -23.16 -24.45
N ARG A 26 5.15 -23.62 -24.29
CA ARG A 26 5.83 -24.50 -25.24
C ARG A 26 6.58 -25.61 -24.51
N GLY A 27 6.23 -26.86 -24.83
CA GLY A 27 6.96 -28.04 -24.41
C GLY A 27 8.13 -28.39 -25.36
N PHE A 28 9.25 -28.87 -24.82
CA PHE A 28 10.40 -29.39 -25.58
C PHE A 28 11.28 -30.32 -24.73
N GLU A 29 12.06 -31.19 -25.37
CA GLU A 29 13.03 -32.06 -24.71
C GLU A 29 14.37 -31.33 -24.53
N VAL A 30 15.05 -31.59 -23.40
CA VAL A 30 16.35 -31.00 -23.05
C VAL A 30 17.26 -32.08 -22.47
N ASP A 31 18.51 -32.13 -22.93
CA ASP A 31 19.58 -32.94 -22.34
C ASP A 31 20.82 -32.05 -22.11
N GLY A 32 21.00 -31.58 -20.88
CA GLY A 32 21.96 -30.53 -20.54
C GLY A 32 21.36 -29.13 -20.67
N THR A 33 22.12 -28.17 -21.22
CA THR A 33 21.65 -26.78 -21.41
C THR A 33 21.11 -26.57 -22.82
N ARG A 34 19.90 -26.01 -22.94
CA ARG A 34 19.26 -25.60 -24.20
C ARG A 34 19.02 -24.09 -24.23
N GLU A 35 19.51 -23.44 -25.28
CA GLU A 35 19.22 -22.03 -25.56
C GLU A 35 17.76 -21.85 -26.01
N VAL A 36 17.14 -20.77 -25.54
CA VAL A 36 15.80 -20.32 -25.93
C VAL A 36 15.87 -18.84 -26.29
N ARG A 37 15.34 -18.50 -27.47
CA ARG A 37 15.17 -17.12 -27.94
C ARG A 37 13.69 -16.76 -27.87
N ILE A 38 13.35 -15.76 -27.07
CA ILE A 38 12.00 -15.17 -27.07
C ILE A 38 12.03 -14.00 -28.03
N VAL A 39 11.20 -14.03 -29.08
CA VAL A 39 11.06 -12.96 -30.07
C VAL A 39 9.78 -12.20 -29.76
N GLY A 40 9.84 -10.87 -29.75
CA GLY A 40 8.69 -10.02 -29.45
C GLY A 40 8.86 -8.61 -30.01
N ALA A 41 7.81 -7.79 -29.91
CA ALA A 41 7.91 -6.39 -30.29
C ALA A 41 8.82 -5.61 -29.31
N ASP A 42 9.55 -4.62 -29.82
CA ASP A 42 10.44 -3.78 -29.03
C ASP A 42 9.72 -3.18 -27.81
N GLY A 43 10.42 -3.20 -26.66
CA GLY A 43 9.93 -2.65 -25.41
C GLY A 43 8.78 -3.43 -24.77
N VAL A 44 8.34 -4.58 -25.30
CA VAL A 44 7.37 -5.44 -24.60
C VAL A 44 8.02 -6.05 -23.37
N ILE A 45 7.38 -5.89 -22.21
CA ILE A 45 7.78 -6.52 -20.95
C ILE A 45 7.45 -8.00 -21.01
N VAL A 46 8.46 -8.85 -20.83
CA VAL A 46 8.35 -10.31 -20.86
C VAL A 46 8.87 -10.94 -19.57
N GLU A 47 8.10 -11.88 -19.03
CA GLU A 47 8.52 -12.82 -17.98
C GLU A 47 8.36 -14.26 -18.44
N ALA A 48 9.07 -15.20 -17.81
CA ALA A 48 9.03 -16.61 -18.21
C ALA A 48 9.13 -17.57 -17.01
N TRP A 49 8.46 -18.71 -17.10
CA TRP A 49 8.43 -19.78 -16.10
C TRP A 49 8.78 -21.12 -16.74
N VAL A 50 9.68 -21.87 -16.12
CA VAL A 50 10.08 -23.21 -16.55
C VAL A 50 9.64 -24.27 -15.56
N GLU A 51 8.94 -25.28 -16.06
CA GLU A 51 8.57 -26.51 -15.37
C GLU A 51 9.34 -27.70 -15.97
N GLY A 52 9.76 -28.65 -15.14
CA GLY A 52 10.62 -29.77 -15.56
C GLY A 52 12.12 -29.44 -15.72
N GLY A 53 12.53 -28.19 -15.50
CA GLY A 53 13.92 -27.73 -15.62
C GLY A 53 14.22 -26.50 -14.76
N VAL A 54 15.42 -25.94 -14.93
CA VAL A 54 15.83 -24.67 -14.32
C VAL A 54 16.38 -23.69 -15.36
N LEU A 55 16.25 -22.40 -15.11
CA LEU A 55 16.90 -21.33 -15.85
C LEU A 55 18.40 -21.33 -15.50
N ASP A 56 19.22 -21.55 -16.51
CA ASP A 56 20.68 -21.47 -16.39
C ASP A 56 21.14 -20.00 -16.39
N GLY A 57 22.22 -19.70 -15.67
CA GLY A 57 22.79 -18.35 -15.62
C GLY A 57 21.99 -17.28 -14.84
N VAL A 58 21.05 -17.64 -13.95
CA VAL A 58 20.32 -16.64 -13.12
C VAL A 58 21.27 -15.94 -12.13
N THR A 59 21.66 -14.71 -12.49
CA THR A 59 22.63 -13.85 -11.77
C THR A 59 22.10 -13.34 -10.43
N ASP A 60 23.01 -12.94 -9.53
CA ASP A 60 22.66 -12.28 -8.27
C ASP A 60 21.82 -11.01 -8.47
N ALA A 61 22.06 -10.26 -9.55
CA ALA A 61 21.25 -9.09 -9.91
C ALA A 61 19.81 -9.48 -10.33
N GLN A 62 19.62 -10.64 -10.96
CA GLN A 62 18.28 -11.17 -11.23
C GLN A 62 17.62 -11.70 -9.94
N ARG A 63 18.35 -12.42 -9.08
CA ARG A 63 17.85 -12.92 -7.78
C ARG A 63 17.49 -11.77 -6.83
N ALA A 64 18.26 -10.68 -6.82
CA ALA A 64 17.94 -9.44 -6.09
C ALA A 64 16.65 -8.74 -6.59
N ARG A 65 16.25 -8.99 -7.85
CA ARG A 65 14.96 -8.58 -8.41
C ARG A 65 13.85 -9.63 -8.21
N GLY A 66 14.11 -10.69 -7.45
CA GLY A 66 13.15 -11.75 -7.15
C GLY A 66 13.14 -12.94 -8.13
N ALA A 67 14.13 -13.08 -9.03
CA ALA A 67 14.21 -14.25 -9.90
C ALA A 67 14.53 -15.53 -9.10
N SER A 68 13.97 -16.65 -9.56
CA SER A 68 14.23 -17.98 -9.03
C SER A 68 14.84 -18.87 -10.11
N GLU A 69 15.14 -20.12 -9.76
CA GLU A 69 15.60 -21.11 -10.74
C GLU A 69 14.50 -21.55 -11.70
N SER A 70 13.23 -21.33 -11.38
CA SER A 70 12.10 -21.58 -12.29
C SER A 70 11.51 -20.32 -12.91
N TRP A 71 11.85 -19.11 -12.41
CA TRP A 71 11.21 -17.85 -12.83
C TRP A 71 12.19 -16.77 -13.28
N ARG A 72 12.00 -16.33 -14.53
CA ARG A 72 12.60 -15.10 -15.08
C ARG A 72 11.68 -13.94 -14.81
N VAL A 73 12.14 -13.04 -13.93
CA VAL A 73 11.46 -11.76 -13.65
C VAL A 73 11.22 -10.93 -14.93
N PRO A 74 10.18 -10.08 -14.95
CA PRO A 74 9.90 -9.24 -16.10
C PRO A 74 11.10 -8.38 -16.53
N ALA A 75 11.34 -8.34 -17.83
CA ALA A 75 12.31 -7.46 -18.48
C ALA A 75 11.78 -7.04 -19.85
N PRO A 76 12.10 -5.84 -20.35
CA PRO A 76 11.80 -5.48 -21.73
C PRO A 76 12.56 -6.39 -22.70
N VAL A 77 11.90 -6.76 -23.80
CA VAL A 77 12.55 -7.25 -25.01
C VAL A 77 13.38 -6.08 -25.58
N PRO A 78 14.71 -6.24 -25.75
CA PRO A 78 15.55 -5.20 -26.32
C PRO A 78 15.36 -5.13 -27.83
N GLY A 79 14.89 -3.98 -28.34
CA GLY A 79 14.76 -3.77 -29.78
C GLY A 79 16.08 -3.80 -30.54
N ASP A 80 16.04 -4.31 -31.77
CA ASP A 80 17.17 -4.31 -32.70
C ASP A 80 17.22 -3.06 -33.62
N GLY A 81 16.09 -2.36 -33.72
CA GLY A 81 15.90 -1.16 -34.53
C GLY A 81 14.80 -1.27 -35.59
N ASP A 82 14.34 -2.48 -35.92
CA ASP A 82 13.33 -2.72 -36.97
C ASP A 82 11.89 -2.87 -36.42
N GLY A 83 11.74 -2.90 -35.08
CA GLY A 83 10.46 -2.84 -34.37
C GLY A 83 10.13 -4.11 -33.57
N ASP A 84 10.89 -5.16 -33.79
CA ASP A 84 11.01 -6.36 -32.97
C ASP A 84 12.35 -6.38 -32.21
N GLY A 85 12.59 -7.48 -31.51
CA GLY A 85 13.76 -7.69 -30.68
C GLY A 85 13.73 -9.08 -30.03
N GLU A 86 14.85 -9.42 -29.38
CA GLU A 86 15.05 -10.77 -28.86
C GLU A 86 15.57 -10.80 -27.41
N LEU A 87 14.98 -11.69 -26.62
CA LEU A 87 15.37 -11.93 -25.24
C LEU A 87 15.87 -13.37 -25.08
N GLU A 88 17.17 -13.52 -24.85
CA GLU A 88 17.80 -14.84 -24.66
C GLU A 88 17.68 -15.35 -23.22
N LEU A 89 17.42 -16.66 -23.09
CA LEU A 89 17.54 -17.43 -21.86
C LEU A 89 18.08 -18.82 -22.14
N ALA A 90 18.64 -19.47 -21.14
CA ALA A 90 19.09 -20.86 -21.21
C ALA A 90 18.30 -21.70 -20.20
N VAL A 91 17.96 -22.92 -20.57
CA VAL A 91 17.31 -23.90 -19.68
C VAL A 91 18.20 -25.12 -19.51
N LEU A 92 18.49 -25.49 -18.26
CA LEU A 92 19.18 -26.71 -17.89
C LEU A 92 18.17 -27.75 -17.39
N ALA A 93 18.12 -28.92 -18.04
CA ALA A 93 17.28 -30.05 -17.62
C ALA A 93 17.80 -31.39 -18.18
N SER A 94 17.09 -32.48 -17.85
CA SER A 94 17.28 -33.80 -18.46
C SER A 94 15.92 -34.48 -18.60
N GLY A 95 15.30 -34.34 -19.77
CA GLY A 95 13.94 -34.77 -20.09
C GLY A 95 13.03 -33.64 -20.57
N PRO A 96 11.69 -33.82 -20.49
CA PRO A 96 10.73 -32.86 -21.00
C PRO A 96 10.64 -31.63 -20.09
N VAL A 97 10.66 -30.47 -20.75
CA VAL A 97 10.49 -29.14 -20.15
C VAL A 97 9.23 -28.50 -20.72
N GLU A 98 8.49 -27.79 -19.89
CA GLU A 98 7.47 -26.83 -20.32
C GLU A 98 7.89 -25.40 -19.95
N LEU A 99 7.93 -24.51 -20.94
CA LEU A 99 8.26 -23.11 -20.77
C LEU A 99 7.05 -22.24 -21.12
N THR A 100 6.54 -21.51 -20.14
CA THR A 100 5.52 -20.47 -20.35
C THR A 100 6.17 -19.10 -20.37
N VAL A 101 5.83 -18.29 -21.36
CA VAL A 101 6.32 -16.91 -21.55
C VAL A 101 5.12 -15.98 -21.60
N TRP A 102 5.12 -14.92 -20.80
CA TRP A 102 4.06 -13.92 -20.77
C TRP A 102 4.51 -12.58 -21.34
N ALA A 103 3.70 -12.01 -22.21
CA ALA A 103 3.78 -10.61 -22.61
C ALA A 103 2.92 -9.75 -21.66
N ARG A 104 3.47 -8.66 -21.13
CA ARG A 104 2.88 -7.85 -20.04
C ARG A 104 2.70 -6.36 -20.40
N GLY A 105 2.52 -6.06 -21.67
CA GLY A 105 2.43 -4.72 -22.25
C GLY A 105 3.79 -4.13 -22.60
N ALA A 106 3.79 -2.90 -23.11
CA ALA A 106 5.03 -2.14 -23.32
C ALA A 106 5.60 -1.63 -21.98
N VAL A 107 6.87 -1.21 -21.99
CA VAL A 107 7.41 -0.27 -21.00
C VAL A 107 6.49 0.96 -20.97
N LEU A 108 6.05 1.34 -19.77
CA LEU A 108 5.14 2.45 -19.56
C LEU A 108 5.91 3.77 -19.49
N ASP A 109 5.24 4.87 -19.86
CA ASP A 109 5.74 6.22 -19.59
C ASP A 109 5.79 6.48 -18.06
N PRO A 110 6.63 7.43 -17.59
CA PRO A 110 6.72 7.78 -16.17
C PRO A 110 5.37 8.19 -15.57
N VAL A 111 5.03 7.67 -14.40
CA VAL A 111 3.69 7.85 -13.82
C VAL A 111 3.38 9.29 -13.42
N THR A 112 2.16 9.72 -13.70
CA THR A 112 1.58 10.97 -13.22
C THR A 112 0.95 10.76 -11.84
N ARG A 113 1.48 11.43 -10.79
CA ARG A 113 1.00 11.33 -9.39
C ARG A 113 -0.53 11.37 -9.28
N GLY A 114 -1.16 12.35 -9.96
CA GLY A 114 -2.60 12.60 -9.95
C GLY A 114 -3.49 11.51 -10.56
N ARG A 115 -2.90 10.53 -11.27
CA ARG A 115 -3.60 9.41 -11.93
C ARG A 115 -3.20 8.04 -11.39
N SER A 116 -1.94 7.88 -10.99
CA SER A 116 -1.40 6.58 -10.61
C SER A 116 -1.11 6.41 -9.11
N LEU A 117 -1.24 7.47 -8.29
CA LEU A 117 -0.97 7.40 -6.84
C LEU A 117 -2.02 8.07 -5.97
N ALA A 118 -2.48 9.26 -6.34
CA ALA A 118 -3.43 10.03 -5.55
C ALA A 118 -4.41 10.76 -6.46
N TRP A 119 -5.64 10.28 -6.52
CA TRP A 119 -6.71 10.96 -7.25
C TRP A 119 -7.27 12.07 -6.36
N LEU A 120 -7.08 13.31 -6.79
CA LEU A 120 -7.49 14.53 -6.07
C LEU A 120 -8.47 15.39 -6.89
N ASP A 121 -8.75 14.99 -8.13
CA ASP A 121 -9.64 15.71 -9.05
C ASP A 121 -11.10 15.66 -8.53
N GLY A 122 -11.69 16.84 -8.31
CA GLY A 122 -13.08 16.94 -7.87
C GLY A 122 -14.07 16.34 -8.87
N THR A 123 -13.83 16.43 -10.17
CA THR A 123 -14.72 15.82 -11.17
C THR A 123 -14.83 14.31 -11.06
N LEU A 124 -13.81 13.65 -10.48
CA LEU A 124 -13.80 12.22 -10.16
C LEU A 124 -14.36 11.95 -8.76
N LEU A 125 -13.92 12.72 -7.76
CA LEU A 125 -14.25 12.49 -6.35
C LEU A 125 -15.63 13.00 -5.91
N ASP A 126 -16.27 13.87 -6.69
CA ASP A 126 -17.65 14.32 -6.50
C ASP A 126 -18.66 13.42 -7.25
N ASP A 127 -18.21 12.34 -7.90
CA ASP A 127 -19.08 11.33 -8.52
C ASP A 127 -19.47 10.24 -7.50
N PRO A 128 -20.71 10.25 -6.96
CA PRO A 128 -21.14 9.26 -5.97
C PRO A 128 -21.31 7.86 -6.55
N THR A 129 -21.28 7.70 -7.88
CA THR A 129 -21.28 6.40 -8.56
C THR A 129 -19.89 5.76 -8.62
N LEU A 130 -18.84 6.54 -8.36
CA LEU A 130 -17.46 6.06 -8.21
C LEU A 130 -17.12 5.90 -6.72
N VAL A 131 -17.17 6.98 -5.93
CA VAL A 131 -16.84 6.95 -4.50
C VAL A 131 -17.68 7.96 -3.71
N SER A 132 -18.09 7.58 -2.50
CA SER A 132 -18.81 8.46 -1.57
C SER A 132 -18.68 7.94 -0.15
N PHE A 133 -18.98 8.80 0.84
CA PHE A 133 -19.09 8.37 2.24
C PHE A 133 -20.10 7.22 2.40
N ALA A 134 -21.27 7.32 1.77
CA ALA A 134 -22.27 6.26 1.73
C ALA A 134 -21.72 4.93 1.18
N ARG A 135 -21.01 4.93 0.04
CA ARG A 135 -20.38 3.71 -0.51
C ARG A 135 -19.35 3.12 0.43
N VAL A 136 -18.49 3.95 1.04
CA VAL A 136 -17.47 3.47 1.99
C VAL A 136 -18.14 2.87 3.23
N MET A 137 -19.12 3.53 3.83
CA MET A 137 -19.86 3.00 4.99
C MET A 137 -20.63 1.72 4.66
N ALA A 138 -21.24 1.61 3.47
CA ALA A 138 -21.86 0.39 2.96
C ALA A 138 -20.84 -0.73 2.65
N ALA A 139 -19.61 -0.39 2.27
CA ALA A 139 -18.54 -1.34 2.01
C ALA A 139 -18.01 -1.99 3.31
N ILE A 140 -18.01 -1.27 4.43
CA ILE A 140 -17.44 -1.73 5.70
C ILE A 140 -18.48 -2.23 6.73
N SER A 141 -19.77 -2.27 6.35
CA SER A 141 -20.88 -2.64 7.24
C SER A 141 -21.55 -3.95 6.87
N GLU A 142 -22.02 -4.66 7.89
CA GLU A 142 -22.74 -5.93 7.76
C GLU A 142 -24.11 -5.76 7.07
N ASP A 143 -24.78 -4.62 7.28
CA ASP A 143 -26.09 -4.32 6.67
C ASP A 143 -25.99 -3.75 5.24
N ARG A 144 -24.76 -3.56 4.71
CA ARG A 144 -24.47 -2.97 3.40
C ARG A 144 -25.08 -1.57 3.20
N HIS A 145 -25.35 -0.88 4.31
CA HIS A 145 -25.90 0.47 4.34
C HIS A 145 -25.00 1.40 5.17
N GLY A 146 -24.62 0.96 6.38
CA GLY A 146 -23.60 1.61 7.20
C GLY A 146 -24.10 2.58 8.26
N GLY A 147 -25.39 2.92 8.30
CA GLY A 147 -25.92 3.85 9.30
C GLY A 147 -25.94 3.27 10.71
N ARG A 148 -26.23 1.97 10.89
CA ARG A 148 -26.09 1.27 12.18
C ARG A 148 -24.64 1.26 12.67
N LEU A 149 -23.69 1.04 11.75
CA LEU A 149 -22.27 1.10 12.04
C LEU A 149 -21.84 2.51 12.45
N LEU A 150 -22.31 3.54 11.74
CA LEU A 150 -22.01 4.94 12.03
C LEU A 150 -22.45 5.33 13.44
N ASP A 151 -23.71 5.04 13.81
CA ASP A 151 -24.25 5.35 15.15
C ASP A 151 -23.42 4.67 16.25
N ARG A 152 -23.21 3.35 16.14
CA ARG A 152 -22.41 2.59 17.12
C ARG A 152 -20.98 3.11 17.21
N TRP A 153 -20.32 3.33 16.07
CA TRP A 153 -18.93 3.79 16.01
C TRP A 153 -18.80 5.17 16.63
N PHE A 154 -19.63 6.15 16.25
CA PHE A 154 -19.52 7.52 16.75
C PHE A 154 -19.94 7.65 18.22
N ARG A 155 -20.86 6.81 18.73
CA ARG A 155 -21.13 6.72 20.18
C ARG A 155 -19.95 6.12 20.95
N ALA A 156 -19.31 5.05 20.44
CA ALA A 156 -18.08 4.51 21.02
C ALA A 156 -16.92 5.51 20.96
N PHE A 157 -16.83 6.28 19.88
CA PHE A 157 -15.86 7.35 19.67
C PHE A 157 -15.94 8.41 20.77
N ALA A 158 -17.17 8.82 21.10
CA ALA A 158 -17.46 9.82 22.12
C ALA A 158 -17.27 9.32 23.57
N ALA A 159 -17.48 8.03 23.81
CA ALA A 159 -17.29 7.39 25.12
C ALA A 159 -15.83 6.99 25.43
N GLY A 160 -14.94 7.01 24.42
CA GLY A 160 -13.54 6.63 24.57
C GLY A 160 -12.67 7.63 25.35
N PRO A 161 -11.39 7.27 25.64
CA PRO A 161 -10.42 8.14 26.32
C PRO A 161 -10.25 9.52 25.64
N GLY A 162 -9.81 10.54 26.38
CA GLY A 162 -9.55 11.88 25.82
C GLY A 162 -10.80 12.74 25.67
N ALA A 163 -11.38 13.18 26.79
CA ALA A 163 -12.68 13.85 26.86
C ALA A 163 -12.83 15.12 26.00
N GLY A 164 -14.06 15.40 25.54
CA GLY A 164 -14.40 16.58 24.72
C GLY A 164 -15.34 16.32 23.53
N ARG A 165 -15.81 15.07 23.37
CA ARG A 165 -16.37 14.54 22.10
C ARG A 165 -17.91 14.52 22.03
N ALA A 166 -18.58 15.34 22.83
CA ALA A 166 -20.04 15.46 22.78
C ALA A 166 -20.54 15.84 21.37
N THR A 167 -19.71 16.52 20.57
CA THR A 167 -19.96 16.85 19.16
C THR A 167 -20.22 15.64 18.25
N PHE A 168 -19.64 14.47 18.53
CA PHE A 168 -19.92 13.24 17.76
C PHE A 168 -21.33 12.72 18.07
N VAL A 169 -21.76 12.75 19.34
CA VAL A 169 -23.12 12.36 19.73
C VAL A 169 -24.13 13.40 19.23
N GLN A 170 -23.83 14.69 19.39
CA GLN A 170 -24.66 15.76 18.87
C GLN A 170 -24.86 15.65 17.35
N PHE A 171 -23.81 15.34 16.59
CA PHE A 171 -23.92 15.07 15.16
C PHE A 171 -24.87 13.90 14.84
N LEU A 172 -24.79 12.78 15.59
CA LEU A 172 -25.73 11.67 15.43
C LEU A 172 -27.17 12.06 15.80
N ASP A 173 -27.34 12.84 16.86
CA ASP A 173 -28.66 13.28 17.32
C ASP A 173 -29.28 14.29 16.32
N ASP A 174 -28.47 15.18 15.72
CA ASP A 174 -28.87 16.08 14.62
C ASP A 174 -29.31 15.28 13.37
N ILE A 175 -28.59 14.19 13.02
CA ILE A 175 -29.02 13.25 11.96
C ILE A 175 -30.33 12.58 12.33
N ALA A 176 -30.49 12.10 13.57
CA ALA A 176 -31.71 11.43 14.02
C ALA A 176 -32.94 12.35 14.00
N VAL A 177 -32.75 13.67 14.20
CA VAL A 177 -33.82 14.67 14.03
C VAL A 177 -34.16 14.86 12.54
N ALA A 178 -33.17 14.89 11.64
CA ALA A 178 -33.38 15.16 10.22
C ALA A 178 -33.89 13.93 9.42
N HIS A 179 -33.41 12.73 9.73
CA HIS A 179 -33.68 11.49 9.00
C HIS A 179 -34.55 10.47 9.78
N GLY A 180 -34.85 10.76 11.05
CA GLY A 180 -35.60 9.86 11.93
C GLY A 180 -34.70 8.96 12.79
N ALA A 181 -35.30 8.31 13.78
CA ALA A 181 -34.58 7.64 14.87
C ALA A 181 -34.03 6.23 14.54
N ASP A 182 -34.23 5.69 13.33
CA ASP A 182 -33.65 4.40 12.91
C ASP A 182 -32.40 4.62 12.04
N PRO A 183 -31.19 4.30 12.53
CA PRO A 183 -29.97 4.47 11.74
C PRO A 183 -29.92 3.62 10.47
N ALA A 184 -30.76 2.59 10.32
CA ALA A 184 -30.84 1.81 9.08
C ALA A 184 -31.58 2.52 7.93
N ALA A 185 -32.17 3.68 8.19
CA ALA A 185 -32.91 4.48 7.21
C ALA A 185 -32.27 5.85 6.93
N TRP A 186 -31.08 6.14 7.49
CA TRP A 186 -30.40 7.42 7.31
C TRP A 186 -29.84 7.57 5.90
N ASP A 187 -30.06 8.72 5.26
CA ASP A 187 -29.43 8.99 3.96
C ASP A 187 -27.98 9.42 4.17
N LEU A 188 -27.07 8.43 4.18
CA LEU A 188 -25.63 8.67 4.31
C LEU A 188 -25.03 9.48 3.14
N GLY A 189 -25.74 9.59 2.01
CA GLY A 189 -25.33 10.40 0.85
C GLY A 189 -25.60 11.89 1.04
N ALA A 190 -26.59 12.25 1.88
CA ALA A 190 -26.90 13.62 2.26
C ALA A 190 -26.03 14.16 3.42
N LEU A 191 -25.26 13.29 4.09
CA LEU A 191 -24.43 13.68 5.22
C LEU A 191 -23.25 14.59 4.80
N PRO A 192 -22.81 15.52 5.67
CA PRO A 192 -21.77 16.50 5.36
C PRO A 192 -20.36 15.88 5.40
N PHE A 193 -20.10 14.95 4.50
CA PHE A 193 -18.81 14.29 4.29
C PHE A 193 -18.38 14.40 2.84
N LYS A 194 -17.16 14.87 2.61
CA LYS A 194 -16.57 15.04 1.27
C LYS A 194 -15.39 14.09 1.10
N VAL A 195 -15.36 13.34 0.00
CA VAL A 195 -14.17 12.55 -0.37
C VAL A 195 -13.06 13.52 -0.79
N THR A 196 -11.93 13.50 -0.08
CA THR A 196 -10.79 14.41 -0.29
C THR A 196 -9.66 13.78 -1.10
N GLY A 197 -9.60 12.45 -1.16
CA GLY A 197 -8.64 11.73 -2.00
C GLY A 197 -8.89 10.23 -2.06
N VAL A 198 -8.47 9.60 -3.15
CA VAL A 198 -8.28 8.14 -3.24
C VAL A 198 -6.81 7.89 -3.52
N HIS A 199 -6.20 6.97 -2.77
CA HIS A 199 -4.75 6.81 -2.71
C HIS A 199 -4.34 5.34 -2.93
N ASP A 200 -3.34 5.12 -3.77
CA ASP A 200 -2.59 3.87 -3.80
C ASP A 200 -1.50 3.87 -2.72
N ARG A 201 -1.31 2.70 -2.11
CA ARG A 201 -0.24 2.38 -1.16
C ARG A 201 0.33 1.00 -1.46
N ILE A 202 0.68 0.74 -2.73
CA ILE A 202 1.43 -0.47 -3.14
C ILE A 202 2.76 -0.62 -2.39
N ASP A 203 3.31 0.46 -1.84
CA ASP A 203 4.47 0.44 -0.97
C ASP A 203 4.28 -0.37 0.33
N LEU A 204 3.03 -0.63 0.72
CA LEU A 204 2.66 -1.48 1.86
C LEU A 204 2.34 -2.93 1.45
N ALA A 205 2.81 -3.37 0.29
CA ALA A 205 2.68 -4.77 -0.14
C ALA A 205 3.39 -5.74 0.83
N GLY A 206 2.79 -6.93 0.98
CA GLY A 206 3.27 -7.98 1.88
C GLY A 206 2.89 -9.38 1.37
N ALA A 207 3.18 -10.41 2.16
CA ALA A 207 3.13 -11.83 1.77
C ALA A 207 1.73 -12.41 1.42
N GLY A 208 0.72 -11.56 1.19
CA GLY A 208 -0.61 -11.96 0.74
C GLY A 208 -1.45 -10.79 0.17
N HIS A 209 -0.84 -9.63 -0.11
CA HIS A 209 -1.54 -8.48 -0.69
C HIS A 209 -0.57 -7.46 -1.29
N CYS A 210 -1.07 -6.70 -2.26
CA CYS A 210 -0.34 -5.71 -3.03
C CYS A 210 -0.60 -4.28 -2.56
N GLY A 211 -0.47 -4.11 -1.24
CA GLY A 211 -0.66 -2.84 -0.56
C GLY A 211 -2.12 -2.56 -0.25
N GLU A 212 -2.47 -1.28 -0.26
CA GLU A 212 -3.76 -0.78 0.19
C GLU A 212 -4.30 0.29 -0.76
N LEU A 213 -5.61 0.28 -1.02
CA LEU A 213 -6.33 1.46 -1.49
C LEU A 213 -6.80 2.21 -0.25
N ARG A 214 -6.56 3.52 -0.18
CA ARG A 214 -7.08 4.36 0.90
C ARG A 214 -8.06 5.41 0.39
N VAL A 215 -9.21 5.55 1.03
CA VAL A 215 -10.18 6.62 0.75
C VAL A 215 -10.14 7.63 1.88
N SER A 216 -9.69 8.85 1.58
CA SER A 216 -9.69 9.98 2.51
C SER A 216 -11.00 10.76 2.41
N ILE A 217 -11.61 11.06 3.56
CA ILE A 217 -12.89 11.76 3.69
C ILE A 217 -12.76 12.82 4.78
N ALA A 218 -13.28 14.02 4.55
CA ALA A 218 -13.37 15.09 5.55
C ALA A 218 -14.82 15.45 5.84
N SER A 219 -15.13 15.66 7.11
CA SER A 219 -16.37 16.30 7.54
C SER A 219 -16.41 17.76 7.11
N THR A 220 -17.56 18.22 6.63
CA THR A 220 -17.89 19.64 6.37
C THR A 220 -18.89 20.20 7.37
N HIS A 221 -19.27 19.44 8.40
CA HIS A 221 -20.30 19.84 9.38
C HIS A 221 -19.84 21.01 10.27
N PRO A 222 -20.64 22.07 10.49
CA PRO A 222 -20.17 23.29 11.16
C PRO A 222 -19.55 23.12 12.55
N THR A 223 -19.99 22.14 13.34
CA THR A 223 -19.46 21.86 14.70
C THR A 223 -18.48 20.68 14.76
N PHE A 224 -18.29 20.00 13.64
CA PHE A 224 -17.58 18.71 13.53
C PHE A 224 -16.58 18.74 12.35
N SER A 225 -16.18 19.93 11.92
CA SER A 225 -15.29 20.17 10.78
C SER A 225 -14.02 20.94 11.20
N PRO A 226 -12.84 20.58 10.66
CA PRO A 226 -12.57 19.34 9.94
C PRO A 226 -12.21 18.18 10.88
N VAL A 227 -13.04 17.14 10.89
CA VAL A 227 -12.61 15.78 11.28
C VAL A 227 -12.32 15.00 10.00
N HIS A 228 -11.09 14.50 9.89
CA HIS A 228 -10.65 13.69 8.75
C HIS A 228 -10.67 12.22 9.10
N LEU A 229 -11.13 11.41 8.15
CA LEU A 229 -11.21 9.96 8.21
C LEU A 229 -10.45 9.40 7.00
N ILE A 230 -9.75 8.29 7.17
CA ILE A 230 -9.14 7.56 6.07
C ILE A 230 -9.46 6.07 6.22
N PHE A 231 -10.03 5.46 5.19
CA PHE A 231 -10.48 4.07 5.20
C PHE A 231 -9.53 3.23 4.35
N LEU A 232 -8.94 2.20 4.95
CA LEU A 232 -7.90 1.38 4.33
C LEU A 232 -8.52 0.06 3.85
N PHE A 233 -8.34 -0.24 2.57
CA PHE A 233 -8.79 -1.47 1.93
C PHE A 233 -7.59 -2.21 1.33
N ARG A 234 -7.45 -3.50 1.63
CA ARG A 234 -6.43 -4.38 1.06
C ARG A 234 -6.61 -4.50 -0.45
N GLN A 235 -5.52 -4.33 -1.19
CA GLN A 235 -5.46 -4.72 -2.60
C GLN A 235 -4.97 -6.17 -2.67
N PRO A 236 -5.81 -7.17 -2.96
CA PRO A 236 -5.35 -8.55 -3.09
C PRO A 236 -4.45 -8.70 -4.31
N ALA A 237 -3.53 -9.65 -4.27
CA ALA A 237 -2.74 -10.03 -5.43
C ALA A 237 -3.66 -10.59 -6.54
N GLY A 238 -3.56 -10.06 -7.75
CA GLY A 238 -4.16 -10.66 -8.95
C GLY A 238 -3.36 -11.86 -9.45
N ALA A 239 -3.84 -12.54 -10.49
CA ALA A 239 -3.08 -13.61 -11.14
C ALA A 239 -1.72 -13.13 -11.69
N ASP A 240 -1.65 -11.86 -12.13
CA ASP A 240 -0.45 -11.17 -12.59
C ASP A 240 0.50 -10.71 -11.46
N ASP A 241 0.16 -10.99 -10.20
CA ASP A 241 0.94 -10.64 -9.01
C ASP A 241 1.48 -11.86 -8.27
N VAL A 242 1.20 -13.07 -8.74
CA VAL A 242 1.56 -14.33 -8.10
C VAL A 242 2.24 -15.23 -9.12
N THR A 243 3.45 -15.69 -8.81
CA THR A 243 4.16 -16.68 -9.63
C THR A 243 3.48 -18.06 -9.56
N PRO A 244 3.78 -18.99 -10.50
CA PRO A 244 3.25 -20.35 -10.43
C PRO A 244 3.60 -21.13 -9.15
N ASP A 245 4.72 -20.82 -8.48
CA ASP A 245 5.09 -21.34 -7.15
C ASP A 245 4.48 -20.57 -5.95
N GLY A 246 3.59 -19.60 -6.21
CA GLY A 246 2.80 -18.91 -5.19
C GLY A 246 3.44 -17.67 -4.55
N ILE A 247 4.57 -17.18 -5.08
CA ILE A 247 5.26 -16.00 -4.56
C ILE A 247 4.55 -14.73 -5.03
N VAL A 248 4.10 -13.91 -4.06
CA VAL A 248 3.45 -12.62 -4.31
C VAL A 248 4.49 -11.54 -4.62
N HIS A 249 4.39 -10.91 -5.78
CA HIS A 249 5.32 -9.88 -6.27
C HIS A 249 4.66 -8.58 -6.76
N CYS A 250 3.33 -8.50 -6.83
CA CYS A 250 2.62 -7.21 -6.96
C CYS A 250 2.92 -6.34 -8.20
N ARG A 251 3.45 -6.94 -9.27
CA ARG A 251 3.81 -6.23 -10.51
C ARG A 251 2.62 -6.01 -11.44
N GLY A 252 1.63 -6.91 -11.44
CA GLY A 252 0.35 -6.71 -12.12
C GLY A 252 -0.41 -5.51 -11.55
N THR A 253 -0.55 -5.45 -10.22
CA THR A 253 -1.10 -4.30 -9.50
C THR A 253 -0.30 -3.03 -9.81
N ALA A 254 1.03 -3.07 -9.77
CA ALA A 254 1.88 -1.91 -10.12
C ALA A 254 1.63 -1.41 -11.55
N ARG A 255 1.63 -2.31 -12.55
CA ARG A 255 1.35 -1.98 -13.96
C ARG A 255 -0.06 -1.42 -14.12
N ALA A 256 -1.06 -1.99 -13.45
CA ALA A 256 -2.44 -1.53 -13.53
C ALA A 256 -2.59 -0.07 -13.06
N TRP A 257 -1.97 0.29 -11.92
CA TRP A 257 -1.94 1.66 -11.42
C TRP A 257 -1.12 2.61 -12.31
N ALA A 258 0.05 2.17 -12.78
CA ALA A 258 0.91 2.99 -13.64
C ALA A 258 0.20 3.37 -14.95
N ARG A 259 -0.45 2.40 -15.62
CA ARG A 259 -1.20 2.59 -16.88
C ARG A 259 -2.33 3.61 -16.80
N LEU A 260 -2.88 3.89 -15.62
CA LEU A 260 -3.89 4.94 -15.45
C LEU A 260 -3.42 6.31 -15.96
N SER A 261 -2.11 6.56 -15.95
CA SER A 261 -1.51 7.79 -16.48
C SER A 261 -1.71 7.94 -17.99
N GLU A 262 -1.65 6.84 -18.75
CA GLU A 262 -1.71 6.80 -20.22
C GLU A 262 -3.14 6.88 -20.77
N LEU A 263 -4.16 6.61 -19.94
CA LEU A 263 -5.55 6.51 -20.39
C LEU A 263 -6.17 7.87 -20.76
N ALA A 264 -6.99 7.89 -21.82
CA ALA A 264 -7.88 9.00 -22.10
C ALA A 264 -8.89 9.21 -20.93
N PRO A 265 -9.40 10.43 -20.67
CA PRO A 265 -10.19 10.73 -19.46
C PRO A 265 -11.37 9.78 -19.16
N GLU A 266 -12.13 9.38 -20.18
CA GLU A 266 -13.25 8.44 -20.01
C GLU A 266 -12.77 7.01 -19.66
N ALA A 267 -11.70 6.53 -20.32
CA ALA A 267 -11.10 5.25 -20.02
C ALA A 267 -10.46 5.24 -18.61
N PHE A 268 -9.86 6.37 -18.20
CA PHE A 268 -9.36 6.58 -16.85
C PHE A 268 -10.50 6.50 -15.81
N ARG A 269 -11.63 7.18 -16.02
CA ARG A 269 -12.79 7.10 -15.10
C ARG A 269 -13.31 5.67 -14.98
N ALA A 270 -13.44 4.95 -16.09
CA ALA A 270 -13.88 3.55 -16.09
C ALA A 270 -12.91 2.63 -15.33
N ALA A 271 -11.60 2.77 -15.55
CA ALA A 271 -10.57 1.99 -14.86
C ALA A 271 -10.51 2.32 -13.35
N ALA A 272 -10.59 3.61 -12.99
CA ALA A 272 -10.65 4.07 -11.60
C ALA A 272 -11.88 3.51 -10.86
N GLY A 273 -13.05 3.51 -11.52
CA GLY A 273 -14.27 2.89 -11.00
C GLY A 273 -14.09 1.39 -10.75
N ALA A 274 -13.51 0.65 -11.70
CA ALA A 274 -13.25 -0.79 -11.53
C ALA A 274 -12.29 -1.11 -10.37
N ILE A 275 -11.25 -0.27 -10.16
CA ILE A 275 -10.33 -0.39 -9.02
C ILE A 275 -11.06 -0.17 -7.69
N VAL A 276 -11.91 0.86 -7.61
CA VAL A 276 -12.69 1.18 -6.41
C VAL A 276 -13.72 0.09 -6.11
N ASP A 277 -14.46 -0.38 -7.12
CA ASP A 277 -15.46 -1.45 -6.95
C ASP A 277 -14.85 -2.79 -6.56
N ALA A 278 -13.65 -3.09 -7.04
CA ALA A 278 -12.91 -4.25 -6.57
C ALA A 278 -12.50 -4.07 -5.09
N ALA A 279 -12.00 -2.89 -4.70
CA ALA A 279 -11.44 -2.64 -3.38
C ALA A 279 -12.48 -2.45 -2.25
N LEU A 280 -13.60 -1.76 -2.52
CA LEU A 280 -14.62 -1.39 -1.52
C LEU A 280 -15.60 -2.54 -1.25
N VAL A 281 -15.06 -3.63 -0.69
CA VAL A 281 -15.82 -4.79 -0.21
C VAL A 281 -15.43 -5.15 1.24
N PRO A 282 -16.33 -5.75 2.04
CA PRO A 282 -16.09 -5.98 3.46
C PRO A 282 -14.84 -6.81 3.73
N GLU A 283 -14.56 -7.81 2.89
CA GLU A 283 -13.44 -8.75 3.03
C GLU A 283 -12.07 -8.09 2.79
N ARG A 284 -12.06 -6.89 2.20
CA ARG A 284 -10.85 -6.10 1.97
C ARG A 284 -10.66 -4.99 3.01
N PHE A 285 -11.67 -4.62 3.79
CA PHE A 285 -11.50 -3.58 4.80
C PHE A 285 -10.48 -3.99 5.87
N LEU A 286 -9.50 -3.12 6.14
CA LEU A 286 -8.43 -3.33 7.11
C LEU A 286 -8.74 -2.60 8.41
N LEU A 287 -8.85 -1.28 8.31
CA LEU A 287 -9.15 -0.35 9.41
C LEU A 287 -9.53 1.03 8.85
N ALA A 288 -10.14 1.86 9.67
CA ALA A 288 -10.21 3.30 9.44
C ALA A 288 -9.25 4.03 10.39
N GLU A 289 -8.74 5.19 10.01
CA GLU A 289 -7.99 6.10 10.89
C GLU A 289 -8.75 7.43 10.98
N SER A 290 -8.75 8.06 12.16
CA SER A 290 -9.40 9.36 12.37
C SER A 290 -8.41 10.39 12.89
N VAL A 291 -8.46 11.60 12.35
CA VAL A 291 -7.53 12.70 12.61
C VAL A 291 -8.34 13.96 12.93
N GLU A 292 -8.25 14.42 14.18
CA GLU A 292 -9.26 15.29 14.79
C GLU A 292 -8.75 16.73 15.04
N LEU A 293 -8.31 17.41 13.98
CA LEU A 293 -7.58 18.70 14.10
C LEU A 293 -8.42 19.84 14.69
N SER A 294 -9.75 19.78 14.57
CA SER A 294 -10.66 20.78 15.12
C SER A 294 -11.00 20.62 16.60
N ILE A 295 -10.48 19.58 17.27
CA ILE A 295 -10.82 19.25 18.66
C ILE A 295 -9.52 19.23 19.48
N SER A 296 -9.50 19.89 20.65
CA SER A 296 -8.35 19.91 21.56
C SER A 296 -8.55 18.94 22.73
N PRO A 297 -7.55 18.11 23.11
CA PRO A 297 -6.30 17.88 22.37
C PRO A 297 -6.58 17.18 21.03
N TRP A 298 -5.73 17.44 20.03
CA TRP A 298 -5.78 16.71 18.77
C TRP A 298 -5.54 15.22 19.05
N GLN A 299 -6.27 14.37 18.32
CA GLN A 299 -6.08 12.93 18.36
C GLN A 299 -5.94 12.30 16.98
N TRP A 300 -5.04 11.32 16.91
CA TRP A 300 -5.08 10.27 15.90
C TRP A 300 -5.40 8.92 16.55
N ARG A 301 -6.27 8.16 15.87
CA ARG A 301 -6.82 6.87 16.30
C ARG A 301 -6.91 5.91 15.12
N GLN A 302 -6.89 4.61 15.40
CA GLN A 302 -7.18 3.56 14.42
C GLN A 302 -8.46 2.83 14.81
N TRP A 303 -9.17 2.24 13.86
CA TRP A 303 -10.51 1.69 14.06
C TRP A 303 -10.64 0.39 13.29
N GLN A 304 -10.58 -0.73 14.00
CA GLN A 304 -10.66 -2.08 13.41
C GLN A 304 -12.04 -2.70 13.67
N PRO A 305 -12.54 -3.59 12.78
CA PRO A 305 -13.75 -4.36 13.02
C PRO A 305 -13.72 -5.06 14.38
N ASP A 306 -14.77 -4.88 15.19
CA ASP A 306 -14.88 -5.47 16.53
C ASP A 306 -15.48 -6.89 16.54
N GLY A 307 -15.84 -7.41 15.37
CA GLY A 307 -16.43 -8.74 15.18
C GLY A 307 -17.93 -8.84 15.54
N GLY A 308 -18.58 -7.73 15.89
CA GLY A 308 -20.02 -7.68 16.15
C GLY A 308 -20.71 -6.48 15.51
N GLY A 309 -20.31 -6.08 14.30
CA GLY A 309 -20.90 -4.97 13.56
C GLY A 309 -20.48 -3.56 14.02
N GLY A 310 -19.39 -3.41 14.78
CA GLY A 310 -18.83 -2.12 15.17
C GLY A 310 -17.33 -1.97 14.86
N LEU A 311 -16.76 -0.83 15.24
CA LEU A 311 -15.31 -0.61 15.23
C LEU A 311 -14.78 -0.37 16.65
N ALA A 312 -13.65 -1.00 16.98
CA ALA A 312 -12.89 -0.79 18.21
C ALA A 312 -11.60 -0.01 17.93
N ASN A 313 -11.06 0.70 18.92
CA ASN A 313 -9.79 1.43 18.82
C ASN A 313 -8.63 0.59 19.42
N PRO A 314 -7.86 -0.17 18.61
CA PRO A 314 -6.68 -0.90 19.06
C PRO A 314 -5.48 0.03 19.34
N PRO A 315 -4.39 -0.47 19.95
CA PRO A 315 -3.14 0.28 20.04
C PRO A 315 -2.57 0.62 18.66
N LEU A 316 -2.25 1.90 18.44
CA LEU A 316 -1.67 2.44 17.20
C LEU A 316 -0.40 1.69 16.79
N PHE A 317 -0.22 1.39 15.50
CA PHE A 317 0.78 0.42 15.03
C PHE A 317 2.26 0.70 15.36
N GLN A 318 2.70 1.94 15.61
CA GLN A 318 4.06 2.23 16.11
C GLN A 318 4.12 3.26 17.26
N THR A 319 2.99 3.86 17.69
CA THR A 319 3.03 4.96 18.66
C THR A 319 3.29 4.50 20.09
N ILE A 320 4.50 4.78 20.58
CA ILE A 320 4.92 4.51 21.96
C ILE A 320 4.09 5.36 22.93
N ASP A 321 3.53 4.72 23.94
CA ASP A 321 2.93 5.38 25.11
C ASP A 321 4.04 5.88 26.04
N VAL A 322 4.57 7.07 25.71
CA VAL A 322 5.71 7.68 26.41
C VAL A 322 5.44 7.82 27.91
N ALA A 323 4.22 8.16 28.31
CA ALA A 323 3.84 8.29 29.71
C ALA A 323 3.94 6.94 30.45
N ARG A 324 3.40 5.87 29.87
CA ARG A 324 3.43 4.52 30.46
C ARG A 324 4.83 3.91 30.47
N VAL A 325 5.64 4.06 29.42
CA VAL A 325 7.00 3.48 29.39
C VAL A 325 8.00 4.28 30.22
N ASN A 326 7.75 5.57 30.48
CA ASN A 326 8.58 6.36 31.39
C ASN A 326 8.22 6.13 32.88
N ALA A 327 7.00 5.66 33.20
CA ALA A 327 6.57 5.41 34.58
C ALA A 327 7.37 4.25 35.23
N PRO A 328 7.92 4.40 36.45
CA PRO A 328 8.67 3.33 37.12
C PRO A 328 7.86 2.05 37.32
N GLY A 329 8.42 0.90 36.94
CA GLY A 329 7.82 -0.41 37.14
C GLY A 329 8.11 -1.40 35.99
N PRO A 330 7.53 -2.62 36.05
CA PRO A 330 7.89 -3.71 35.15
C PRO A 330 7.74 -3.41 33.65
N THR A 331 6.79 -2.55 33.27
CA THR A 331 6.60 -2.12 31.87
C THR A 331 7.77 -1.28 31.38
N ARG A 332 8.32 -0.39 32.22
CA ARG A 332 9.52 0.39 31.92
C ARG A 332 10.74 -0.51 31.82
N ASP A 333 10.92 -1.43 32.77
CA ASP A 333 12.07 -2.34 32.79
C ASP A 333 12.07 -3.24 31.53
N ALA A 334 10.90 -3.77 31.15
CA ALA A 334 10.71 -4.54 29.92
C ALA A 334 10.94 -3.69 28.66
N PHE A 335 10.49 -2.42 28.64
CA PHE A 335 10.72 -1.50 27.53
C PHE A 335 12.21 -1.19 27.37
N LEU A 336 12.92 -0.84 28.45
CA LEU A 336 14.36 -0.54 28.42
C LEU A 336 15.17 -1.78 28.00
N SER A 337 14.80 -2.97 28.48
CA SER A 337 15.39 -4.23 28.02
C SER A 337 15.17 -4.44 26.52
N ALA A 338 13.96 -4.21 26.00
CA ALA A 338 13.67 -4.35 24.58
C ALA A 338 14.46 -3.34 23.73
N VAL A 339 14.58 -2.09 24.18
CA VAL A 339 15.41 -1.07 23.52
C VAL A 339 16.88 -1.47 23.50
N ALA A 340 17.42 -2.01 24.60
CA ALA A 340 18.79 -2.50 24.64
C ALA A 340 19.02 -3.70 23.70
N THR A 341 18.10 -4.66 23.66
CA THR A 341 18.16 -5.83 22.77
C THR A 341 18.04 -5.46 21.29
N HIS A 342 17.32 -4.38 20.96
CA HIS A 342 17.03 -3.99 19.57
C HIS A 342 17.70 -2.68 19.14
N ALA A 343 18.75 -2.23 19.85
CA ALA A 343 19.41 -0.95 19.60
C ALA A 343 19.80 -0.71 18.12
N ASP A 344 20.39 -1.71 17.46
CA ASP A 344 20.78 -1.62 16.05
C ASP A 344 19.57 -1.53 15.11
N ALA A 345 18.52 -2.31 15.36
CA ALA A 345 17.28 -2.27 14.58
C ALA A 345 16.51 -0.96 14.79
N ILE A 346 16.58 -0.38 15.99
CA ILE A 346 16.03 0.95 16.31
C ILE A 346 16.82 2.02 15.56
N ALA A 347 18.16 1.99 15.61
CA ALA A 347 19.02 2.92 14.88
C ALA A 347 18.82 2.84 13.35
N ALA A 348 18.63 1.62 12.82
CA ALA A 348 18.30 1.35 11.42
C ALA A 348 16.81 1.64 11.06
N ARG A 349 15.97 2.01 12.04
CA ARG A 349 14.52 2.25 11.90
C ARG A 349 13.72 1.04 11.37
N THR A 350 14.20 -0.18 11.59
CA THR A 350 13.53 -1.44 11.20
C THR A 350 12.81 -2.13 12.36
N TRP A 351 12.99 -1.65 13.60
CA TRP A 351 12.29 -2.19 14.76
C TRP A 351 10.80 -1.86 14.75
N THR A 352 9.95 -2.87 14.93
CA THR A 352 8.51 -2.70 15.20
C THR A 352 8.29 -2.68 16.70
N VAL A 353 7.72 -1.58 17.21
CA VAL A 353 7.36 -1.43 18.63
C VAL A 353 6.39 -2.55 19.02
N PRO A 354 6.63 -3.33 20.10
CA PRO A 354 5.65 -4.29 20.62
C PRO A 354 4.34 -3.65 21.09
N ALA A 355 3.20 -4.27 20.82
CA ALA A 355 1.86 -3.72 21.13
C ALA A 355 1.67 -3.31 22.61
N GLY A 356 2.29 -4.02 23.55
CA GLY A 356 2.26 -3.70 24.99
C GLY A 356 2.90 -2.35 25.37
N PHE A 357 3.70 -1.76 24.47
CA PHE A 357 4.28 -0.42 24.64
C PHE A 357 3.53 0.67 23.87
N ARG A 358 2.55 0.30 23.02
CA ARG A 358 1.86 1.25 22.14
C ARG A 358 0.63 1.92 22.78
N ALA A 359 0.42 3.19 22.49
CA ALA A 359 -0.74 3.97 22.94
C ALA A 359 -2.01 3.62 22.14
N LEU A 360 -3.19 3.77 22.76
CA LEU A 360 -4.48 3.66 22.07
C LEU A 360 -4.77 4.87 21.19
N THR A 361 -4.21 6.02 21.54
CA THR A 361 -4.41 7.31 20.87
C THR A 361 -3.06 8.03 20.80
N ALA A 362 -2.83 8.81 19.74
CA ALA A 362 -1.75 9.79 19.70
C ALA A 362 -2.34 11.13 20.14
N GLU A 363 -1.97 11.60 21.33
CA GLU A 363 -2.52 12.82 21.94
C GLU A 363 -1.42 13.86 22.09
N VAL A 364 -1.55 14.97 21.36
CA VAL A 364 -0.64 16.12 21.47
C VAL A 364 -1.45 17.40 21.36
N GLN A 365 -1.13 18.39 22.18
CA GLN A 365 -1.68 19.74 22.01
C GLN A 365 -1.06 20.37 20.76
N PRO A 366 -1.82 21.02 19.86
CA PRO A 366 -1.31 21.56 18.60
C PRO A 366 -0.11 22.53 18.72
N SER A 367 0.15 23.07 19.91
CA SER A 367 1.26 23.96 20.23
C SER A 367 2.45 23.29 20.94
N ALA A 368 2.51 21.95 21.01
CA ALA A 368 3.51 21.21 21.77
C ALA A 368 4.19 20.11 20.96
N VAL A 369 5.50 19.96 21.13
CA VAL A 369 6.27 18.83 20.58
C VAL A 369 6.12 17.61 21.48
N ALA A 370 5.93 16.43 20.90
CA ALA A 370 5.82 15.19 21.67
C ALA A 370 7.12 14.87 22.45
N PRO A 371 7.04 14.50 23.75
CA PRO A 371 8.21 14.18 24.56
C PRO A 371 8.95 12.94 24.02
N LEU A 372 10.26 12.89 24.24
CA LEU A 372 11.04 11.67 23.98
C LEU A 372 10.87 10.66 25.12
N VAL A 373 11.14 9.39 24.80
CA VAL A 373 11.24 8.34 25.80
C VAL A 373 12.52 8.55 26.63
N ASP A 374 12.39 8.40 27.95
CA ASP A 374 13.52 8.47 28.88
C ASP A 374 14.23 7.11 28.93
N LEU A 375 15.45 7.08 28.39
CA LEU A 375 16.29 5.87 28.35
C LEU A 375 17.26 5.75 29.54
N GLY A 376 17.35 6.74 30.43
CA GLY A 376 18.35 6.78 31.50
C GLY A 376 19.77 6.49 31.00
N ASP A 377 20.47 5.58 31.68
CA ASP A 377 21.87 5.23 31.38
C ASP A 377 22.09 4.50 30.04
N LEU A 378 21.02 4.06 29.34
CA LEU A 378 21.12 3.58 27.95
C LEU A 378 21.43 4.70 26.94
N ALA A 379 21.56 5.95 27.40
CA ALA A 379 21.96 7.12 26.60
C ALA A 379 23.38 7.06 25.99
N GLY A 380 24.14 5.98 26.18
CA GLY A 380 25.42 5.74 25.49
C GLY A 380 25.35 5.74 23.96
N SER A 381 24.13 5.71 23.39
CA SER A 381 23.85 6.05 21.99
C SER A 381 22.85 7.21 21.92
N PRO A 382 23.31 8.48 21.79
CA PRO A 382 22.44 9.67 21.81
C PRO A 382 21.42 9.73 20.65
N GLN A 383 21.59 8.90 19.62
CA GLN A 383 20.66 8.73 18.51
C GLN A 383 19.42 7.89 18.87
N LEU A 384 19.45 7.02 19.90
CA LEU A 384 18.35 6.09 20.20
C LEU A 384 17.06 6.77 20.68
N PRO A 385 17.07 7.78 21.60
CA PRO A 385 15.84 8.48 21.98
C PRO A 385 15.18 9.16 20.77
N ARG A 386 15.98 9.73 19.86
CA ARG A 386 15.49 10.31 18.61
C ARG A 386 14.94 9.23 17.67
N ALA A 387 15.63 8.10 17.52
CA ALA A 387 15.17 6.97 16.70
C ALA A 387 13.82 6.41 17.17
N LEU A 388 13.64 6.23 18.48
CA LEU A 388 12.35 5.85 19.07
C LEU A 388 11.28 6.91 18.86
N GLY A 389 11.62 8.20 19.02
CA GLY A 389 10.71 9.31 18.70
C GLY A 389 10.30 9.37 17.22
N MET A 390 11.20 8.94 16.31
CA MET A 390 10.93 8.85 14.87
C MET A 390 10.05 7.65 14.50
N ILE A 391 10.28 6.49 15.12
CA ILE A 391 9.42 5.30 14.98
C ILE A 391 8.03 5.57 15.56
N GLY A 392 7.95 6.33 16.67
CA GLY A 392 6.71 6.58 17.40
C GLY A 392 5.59 7.23 16.58
N CYS A 393 5.87 7.93 15.49
CA CYS A 393 4.96 8.81 14.75
C CYS A 393 4.78 10.23 15.34
N PRO A 394 4.04 10.54 16.44
CA PRO A 394 3.59 11.91 16.76
C PRO A 394 4.65 13.00 16.58
N ARG A 395 5.88 12.75 17.05
CA ARG A 395 6.97 13.71 16.93
C ARG A 395 7.36 14.06 15.48
N CYS A 396 7.36 13.08 14.57
CA CYS A 396 7.55 13.33 13.13
C CYS A 396 6.47 14.24 12.55
N HIS A 397 5.31 14.36 13.19
CA HIS A 397 4.17 15.13 12.72
C HIS A 397 3.92 16.42 13.53
N THR A 398 4.64 16.66 14.64
CA THR A 398 4.61 17.95 15.35
C THR A 398 5.65 18.94 14.86
N ASP A 399 6.76 18.44 14.30
CA ASP A 399 7.91 19.28 13.99
C ASP A 399 7.84 19.88 12.58
N ASP A 400 7.02 19.35 11.64
CA ASP A 400 7.12 19.70 10.20
C ASP A 400 5.90 19.35 9.30
N ALA A 401 4.72 18.95 9.84
CA ALA A 401 3.64 18.37 9.00
C ALA A 401 2.20 18.51 9.54
N ASP A 402 1.28 19.03 8.70
CA ASP A 402 -0.14 18.70 8.83
C ASP A 402 -0.32 17.18 8.64
N PHE A 403 -0.90 16.50 9.63
CA PHE A 403 -1.01 15.02 9.66
C PHE A 403 -1.81 14.40 8.49
N LEU A 404 -2.49 15.23 7.72
CA LEU A 404 -3.41 14.83 6.66
C LEU A 404 -2.68 14.29 5.42
N HIS A 405 -3.22 13.27 4.77
CA HIS A 405 -2.85 13.01 3.38
C HIS A 405 -3.42 14.11 2.47
N THR A 406 -4.67 14.52 2.70
CA THR A 406 -5.38 15.54 1.90
C THR A 406 -6.20 16.49 2.76
N GLY A 407 -6.16 17.78 2.43
CA GLY A 407 -7.02 18.81 2.99
C GLY A 407 -8.46 18.75 2.44
N LEU A 408 -9.36 19.54 3.04
CA LEU A 408 -10.75 19.68 2.56
C LEU A 408 -10.85 20.30 1.16
N ASP A 409 -9.83 21.08 0.79
CA ASP A 409 -9.56 21.66 -0.53
C ASP A 409 -8.98 20.66 -1.55
N ARG A 410 -8.79 19.40 -1.15
CA ARG A 410 -8.17 18.32 -1.93
C ARG A 410 -6.70 18.54 -2.28
N GLN A 411 -6.01 19.46 -1.59
CA GLN A 411 -4.55 19.58 -1.74
C GLN A 411 -3.84 18.51 -0.89
N PRO A 412 -2.73 17.92 -1.37
CA PRO A 412 -1.89 17.08 -0.54
C PRO A 412 -1.20 17.94 0.53
N SER A 413 -0.97 17.39 1.72
CA SER A 413 -0.13 18.10 2.70
C SER A 413 1.34 18.16 2.22
N PRO A 414 2.15 19.12 2.70
CA PRO A 414 3.60 19.16 2.41
C PRO A 414 4.35 17.91 2.89
N PHE A 415 3.76 17.12 3.78
CA PHE A 415 4.25 15.81 4.16
C PHE A 415 3.90 14.77 3.09
N TYR A 416 2.63 14.64 2.72
CA TYR A 416 2.18 13.63 1.77
C TYR A 416 2.74 13.87 0.36
N ASP A 417 2.89 15.13 -0.09
CA ASP A 417 3.50 15.45 -1.39
C ASP A 417 4.95 14.94 -1.49
N ARG A 418 5.77 15.13 -0.43
CA ARG A 418 7.13 14.56 -0.35
C ARG A 418 7.15 13.03 -0.49
N GLU A 419 6.11 12.33 -0.02
CA GLU A 419 6.01 10.88 -0.18
C GLU A 419 5.58 10.45 -1.59
N LEU A 420 4.86 11.28 -2.34
CA LEU A 420 4.33 10.92 -3.66
C LEU A 420 5.44 10.74 -4.70
N ASP A 421 6.50 11.54 -4.68
CA ASP A 421 7.67 11.40 -5.57
C ASP A 421 8.37 10.06 -5.37
N ALA A 422 8.66 9.74 -4.12
CA ALA A 422 9.26 8.49 -3.70
C ALA A 422 8.39 7.27 -4.03
N ARG A 423 7.06 7.40 -3.93
CA ARG A 423 6.10 6.37 -4.37
C ARG A 423 6.03 6.26 -5.90
N ALA A 424 6.11 7.36 -6.64
CA ALA A 424 6.10 7.35 -8.11
C ALA A 424 7.29 6.56 -8.64
N HIS A 425 8.50 6.87 -8.18
CA HIS A 425 9.70 6.12 -8.54
C HIS A 425 9.63 4.64 -8.16
N ARG A 426 9.00 4.29 -7.03
CA ARG A 426 8.78 2.88 -6.63
C ARG A 426 7.78 2.19 -7.56
N LEU A 427 6.67 2.83 -7.91
CA LEU A 427 5.63 2.31 -8.80
C LEU A 427 6.17 2.12 -10.22
N ASP A 428 6.88 3.12 -10.76
CA ASP A 428 7.60 3.08 -12.04
C ASP A 428 8.53 1.86 -12.12
N ALA A 429 9.37 1.68 -11.10
CA ALA A 429 10.33 0.58 -11.03
C ALA A 429 9.64 -0.79 -10.96
N LEU A 430 8.61 -0.95 -10.11
CA LEU A 430 7.80 -2.18 -10.05
C LEU A 430 7.09 -2.47 -11.38
N GLY A 431 6.58 -1.43 -12.06
CA GLY A 431 5.96 -1.52 -13.39
C GLY A 431 6.91 -2.04 -14.46
N ARG A 432 8.18 -1.62 -14.43
CA ARG A 432 9.27 -2.13 -15.29
C ARG A 432 9.83 -3.51 -14.89
N GLY A 433 9.32 -4.11 -13.81
CA GLY A 433 9.77 -5.42 -13.31
C GLY A 433 10.93 -5.37 -12.31
N GLU A 434 11.42 -4.19 -11.96
CA GLU A 434 12.46 -4.02 -10.94
C GLU A 434 11.90 -4.37 -9.54
N TRP A 435 12.79 -4.60 -8.58
CA TRP A 435 12.44 -4.73 -7.16
C TRP A 435 13.22 -3.70 -6.33
N PRO A 436 12.80 -2.42 -6.36
CA PRO A 436 13.47 -1.40 -5.56
C PRO A 436 13.38 -1.76 -4.07
N ALA A 437 14.46 -1.49 -3.34
CA ALA A 437 14.46 -1.60 -1.88
C ALA A 437 13.26 -0.82 -1.28
N PRO A 438 12.68 -1.27 -0.14
CA PRO A 438 11.62 -0.54 0.53
C PRO A 438 12.03 0.91 0.73
N VAL A 439 11.28 1.82 0.12
CA VAL A 439 11.55 3.25 0.27
C VAL A 439 11.13 3.63 1.69
N THR A 440 11.97 4.37 2.40
CA THR A 440 11.59 4.89 3.71
C THR A 440 10.66 6.09 3.49
N PHE A 441 9.39 5.96 3.87
CA PHE A 441 8.42 7.06 3.86
C PHE A 441 8.48 7.81 5.21
N GLY A 442 7.98 9.04 5.25
CA GLY A 442 8.18 9.95 6.39
C GLY A 442 8.90 11.26 6.02
N PRO A 443 8.77 12.32 6.84
CA PRO A 443 9.43 13.62 6.61
C PRO A 443 10.95 13.59 6.86
N LEU A 444 11.53 12.40 7.01
CA LEU A 444 12.91 12.15 7.42
C LEU A 444 13.61 11.13 6.50
N GLN A 445 13.23 11.13 5.22
CA GLN A 445 14.13 10.71 4.14
C GLN A 445 15.44 11.50 4.22
N PRO A 446 16.60 10.90 3.96
CA PRO A 446 17.82 11.67 3.78
C PRO A 446 17.66 12.62 2.57
N LEU A 447 18.06 13.88 2.76
CA LEU A 447 18.25 14.86 1.69
C LEU A 447 19.42 14.47 0.77
#